data_AF-A0A960TF24-F1
#
_entry.id   AF-A0A960TF24-F1
#
_cell.length_a   1.000
_cell.length_b   1.000
_cell.length_c   1.000
_cell.angle_alpha   90.00
_cell.angle_beta   90.00
_cell.angle_gamma   90.00
#
_symmetry.space_group_name_H-M   'P 1'
#
loop_
_entity.id
_entity.type
_entity.pdbx_description
1 polymer ?
#
loop_
_entity_poly.entity_id
_entity_poly.type
_entity_poly.pdbx_seq_one_letter_code
_entity_poly.pdbx_strand_id
1 'polypeptide(L)'
;MCGGHEEVKEFMNSLLEISKEDLTDSQLEYELFNEMDIFERPVVCASCNTMISDVKFLLSLEGRSLHHFINPSGLRFSFYTFYYTKNTFEYGEPTEEHTWFSGYRWSFLLCEVCQSHLGWYYRNSDDSFFGLVDEKIKFT
;
A
#
# COMPACT_ATOMS: atom_id res chain seq x y z
N MET A 1 -11.70 -13.14 -2.60
CA MET A 1 -11.61 -13.86 -1.32
C MET A 1 -10.45 -13.23 -0.58
N CYS A 2 -10.72 -12.45 0.47
CA CYS A 2 -9.73 -11.59 1.10
C CYS A 2 -9.12 -12.31 2.31
N GLY A 3 -8.08 -13.12 2.09
CA GLY A 3 -7.37 -13.84 3.15
C GLY A 3 -6.34 -13.00 3.93
N GLY A 4 -5.94 -11.84 3.39
CA GLY A 4 -4.81 -11.07 3.96
C GLY A 4 -5.09 -10.35 5.28
N HIS A 5 -6.36 -10.13 5.65
CA HIS A 5 -6.70 -9.38 6.87
C HIS A 5 -6.63 -10.24 8.15
N GLU A 6 -6.77 -11.56 8.02
CA GLU A 6 -6.68 -12.53 9.13
C GLU A 6 -5.21 -12.89 9.39
N GLU A 7 -4.43 -13.13 8.33
CA GLU A 7 -3.01 -13.55 8.42
C GLU A 7 -2.11 -12.45 8.98
N VAL A 8 -2.37 -11.17 8.65
CA VAL A 8 -1.62 -10.04 9.24
C VAL A 8 -1.94 -9.89 10.72
N LYS A 9 -3.20 -10.12 11.13
CA LYS A 9 -3.60 -10.12 12.53
C LYS A 9 -2.98 -11.28 13.32
N GLU A 10 -2.96 -12.49 12.75
CA GLU A 10 -2.33 -13.65 13.39
C GLU A 10 -0.81 -13.49 13.52
N PHE A 11 -0.14 -12.95 12.49
CA PHE A 11 1.31 -12.66 12.55
C PHE A 11 1.66 -11.61 13.61
N MET A 12 0.84 -10.57 13.74
CA MET A 12 1.00 -9.55 14.76
C MET A 12 0.66 -10.06 16.16
N ASN A 13 -0.40 -10.85 16.32
CA ASN A 13 -0.73 -11.49 17.59
C ASN A 13 0.40 -12.42 18.05
N SER A 14 1.01 -13.17 17.13
CA SER A 14 2.16 -14.03 17.41
C SER A 14 3.42 -13.27 17.88
N LEU A 15 3.67 -12.05 17.39
CA LEU A 15 4.82 -11.23 17.82
C LEU A 15 4.56 -10.50 19.15
N LEU A 16 3.29 -10.26 19.48
CA LEU A 16 2.86 -9.48 20.65
C LEU A 16 2.51 -10.36 21.86
N GLU A 17 2.09 -11.62 21.67
CA GLU A 17 1.74 -12.52 22.78
C GLU A 17 2.94 -12.85 23.68
N ILE A 18 4.17 -12.80 23.16
CA ILE A 18 5.38 -13.17 23.92
C ILE A 18 5.77 -12.10 24.97
N SER A 19 5.27 -10.85 24.87
CA SER A 19 5.64 -9.76 25.80
C SER A 19 4.49 -9.20 26.66
N LYS A 20 3.26 -9.70 26.50
CA LYS A 20 2.06 -9.06 27.06
C LYS A 20 1.53 -9.66 28.37
N GLU A 21 2.04 -10.83 28.80
CA GLU A 21 1.54 -11.52 30.00
C GLU A 21 1.77 -10.75 31.32
N ASP A 22 2.66 -9.74 31.32
CA ASP A 22 2.99 -8.90 32.49
C ASP A 22 2.39 -7.47 32.43
N LEU A 23 1.58 -7.15 31.42
CA LEU A 23 1.00 -5.81 31.25
C LEU A 23 -0.30 -5.66 32.03
N THR A 24 -0.48 -4.49 32.67
CA THR A 24 -1.76 -4.10 33.26
C THR A 24 -2.79 -3.78 32.18
N ASP A 25 -4.09 -3.87 32.52
CA ASP A 25 -5.21 -3.55 31.60
C ASP A 25 -5.04 -2.18 30.91
N SER A 26 -4.55 -1.17 31.64
CA SER A 26 -4.29 0.16 31.08
C SER A 26 -3.11 0.20 30.09
N GLN A 27 -2.10 -0.65 30.28
CA GLN A 27 -0.98 -0.77 29.33
C GLN A 27 -1.39 -1.54 28.09
N LEU A 28 -2.24 -2.56 28.24
CA LEU A 28 -2.84 -3.28 27.11
C LEU A 28 -3.72 -2.37 26.26
N GLU A 29 -4.55 -1.54 26.90
CA GLU A 29 -5.34 -0.51 26.21
C GLU A 29 -4.47 0.50 25.47
N TYR A 30 -3.37 0.95 26.08
CA TYR A 30 -2.44 1.88 25.44
C TYR A 30 -1.74 1.25 24.24
N GLU A 31 -1.23 0.02 24.36
CA GLU A 31 -0.62 -0.69 23.23
C GLU A 31 -1.63 -0.97 22.12
N LEU A 32 -2.85 -1.39 22.46
CA LEU A 32 -3.91 -1.60 21.49
C LEU A 32 -4.29 -0.30 20.77
N PHE A 33 -4.39 0.80 21.50
CA PHE A 33 -4.66 2.12 20.93
C PHE A 33 -3.52 2.60 20.01
N ASN A 34 -2.27 2.42 20.44
CA ASN A 34 -1.10 2.82 19.66
C ASN A 34 -0.94 1.96 18.39
N GLU A 35 -1.23 0.67 18.48
CA GLU A 35 -1.33 -0.22 17.31
C GLU A 35 -2.43 0.27 16.37
N MET A 36 -3.65 0.52 16.88
CA MET A 36 -4.75 1.05 16.07
C MET A 36 -4.42 2.39 15.40
N ASP A 37 -3.71 3.28 16.08
CA ASP A 37 -3.25 4.57 15.53
C ASP A 37 -2.20 4.37 14.42
N ILE A 38 -1.32 3.36 14.55
CA ILE A 38 -0.40 2.93 13.48
C ILE A 38 -1.19 2.38 12.27
N PHE A 39 -2.32 1.68 12.49
CA PHE A 39 -3.19 1.14 11.43
C PHE A 39 -4.16 2.14 10.80
N GLU A 40 -4.26 3.34 11.37
CA GLU A 40 -5.06 4.44 10.85
C GLU A 40 -4.19 5.58 10.35
N ARG A 41 -2.95 5.26 9.93
CA ARG A 41 -2.02 6.24 9.40
C ARG A 41 -2.32 6.54 7.93
N PRO A 42 -2.93 7.69 7.60
CA PRO A 42 -3.37 7.97 6.25
C PRO A 42 -2.19 8.14 5.28
N VAL A 43 -2.41 7.71 4.04
CA VAL A 43 -1.52 7.99 2.92
C VAL A 43 -2.21 8.99 2.01
N VAL A 44 -1.61 10.17 1.83
CA VAL A 44 -2.20 11.28 1.07
C VAL A 44 -1.39 11.60 -0.18
N CYS A 45 -2.01 12.21 -1.17
CA CYS A 45 -1.32 12.75 -2.35
C CYS A 45 -0.35 13.85 -1.90
N ALA A 46 0.91 13.73 -2.32
CA ALA A 46 1.93 14.72 -1.99
C ALA A 46 1.60 16.13 -2.51
N SER A 47 0.89 16.22 -3.64
CA SER A 47 0.59 17.46 -4.36
C SER A 47 -0.60 18.23 -3.78
N CYS A 48 -1.68 17.53 -3.38
CA CYS A 48 -2.92 18.18 -2.95
C CYS A 48 -3.45 17.75 -1.58
N ASN A 49 -2.76 16.85 -0.87
CA ASN A 49 -3.14 16.29 0.42
C ASN A 49 -4.48 15.51 0.44
N THR A 50 -5.09 15.24 -0.72
CA THR A 50 -6.24 14.33 -0.80
C THR A 50 -5.82 12.94 -0.31
N MET A 51 -6.65 12.33 0.53
CA MET A 51 -6.41 10.97 1.02
C MET A 51 -6.45 9.95 -0.13
N ILE A 52 -5.40 9.14 -0.26
CA ILE A 52 -5.22 8.14 -1.32
C ILE A 52 -5.37 6.72 -0.77
N SER A 53 -4.79 6.44 0.40
CA SER A 53 -4.86 5.13 1.04
C SER A 53 -4.59 5.26 2.55
N ASP A 54 -4.19 4.16 3.19
CA ASP A 54 -3.85 4.02 4.60
C ASP A 54 -2.76 2.95 4.73
N VAL A 55 -1.88 3.07 5.73
CA VAL A 55 -0.81 2.10 6.02
C VAL A 55 -1.34 0.68 6.18
N LYS A 56 -2.55 0.49 6.75
CA LYS A 56 -3.14 -0.86 6.87
C LYS A 56 -3.40 -1.56 5.53
N PHE A 57 -3.41 -0.82 4.43
CA PHE A 57 -3.60 -1.37 3.08
C PHE A 57 -2.28 -1.64 2.35
N LEU A 58 -1.12 -1.42 2.98
CA LEU A 58 0.17 -1.84 2.43
C LEU A 58 0.13 -3.33 2.13
N LEU A 59 0.59 -3.66 0.94
CA LEU A 59 0.65 -5.01 0.41
C LEU A 59 2.11 -5.41 0.31
N SER A 60 2.45 -6.57 0.86
CA SER A 60 3.79 -7.17 0.72
C SER A 60 3.81 -8.13 -0.47
N LEU A 61 4.46 -7.73 -1.57
CA LEU A 61 4.73 -8.61 -2.70
C LEU A 61 6.17 -9.13 -2.59
N GLU A 62 6.34 -10.45 -2.69
CA GLU A 62 7.66 -11.08 -2.58
C GLU A 62 8.41 -10.71 -1.28
N GLY A 63 7.66 -10.50 -0.18
CA GLY A 63 8.19 -10.17 1.14
C GLY A 63 8.56 -8.70 1.34
N ARG A 64 8.18 -7.79 0.42
CA ARG A 64 8.43 -6.35 0.52
C ARG A 64 7.21 -5.54 0.09
N SER A 65 6.98 -4.41 0.73
CA SER A 65 5.98 -3.43 0.28
C SER A 65 6.57 -2.27 -0.51
N LEU A 66 7.86 -1.97 -0.33
CA LEU A 66 8.61 -0.97 -1.10
C LEU A 66 9.45 -1.66 -2.17
N HIS A 67 9.25 -1.28 -3.42
CA HIS A 67 9.98 -1.80 -4.56
C HIS A 67 10.79 -0.71 -5.25
N HIS A 68 11.91 -1.10 -5.86
CA HIS A 68 12.77 -0.22 -6.63
C HIS A 68 12.96 -0.79 -8.03
N PHE A 69 12.54 -0.04 -9.04
CA PHE A 69 12.65 -0.45 -10.44
C PHE A 69 13.20 0.66 -11.30
N ILE A 70 13.64 0.28 -12.51
CA ILE A 70 14.10 1.21 -13.53
C ILE A 70 13.21 0.97 -14.75
N ASN A 71 12.62 2.03 -15.29
CA ASN A 71 11.84 1.93 -16.52
C ASN A 71 12.78 1.84 -17.75
N PRO A 72 12.27 1.50 -18.95
CA PRO A 72 13.09 1.38 -20.16
C PRO A 72 13.86 2.65 -20.55
N SER A 73 13.39 3.82 -20.13
CA SER A 73 14.06 5.11 -20.33
C SER A 73 15.20 5.39 -19.32
N GLY A 74 15.47 4.46 -18.40
CA GLY A 74 16.50 4.61 -17.38
C GLY A 74 16.08 5.39 -16.13
N LEU A 75 14.80 5.73 -15.99
CA LEU A 75 14.28 6.42 -14.81
C LEU A 75 14.04 5.43 -13.67
N ARG A 76 14.58 5.74 -12.49
CA ARG A 76 14.39 4.95 -11.28
C ARG A 76 13.11 5.37 -10.58
N PHE A 77 12.32 4.39 -10.15
CA PHE A 77 11.15 4.59 -9.30
C PHE A 77 11.27 3.77 -8.03
N SER A 78 10.90 4.40 -6.92
CA SER A 78 10.59 3.76 -5.65
C SER A 78 9.08 3.86 -5.44
N PHE A 79 8.39 2.77 -5.19
CA PHE A 79 6.95 2.81 -4.91
C PHE A 79 6.52 1.75 -3.91
N TYR A 80 5.48 2.10 -3.15
CA TYR A 80 4.82 1.21 -2.21
C TYR A 80 3.65 0.50 -2.87
N THR A 81 3.44 -0.76 -2.55
CA THR A 81 2.29 -1.54 -3.03
C THR A 81 1.14 -1.52 -2.03
N PHE A 82 -0.09 -1.41 -2.54
CA PHE A 82 -1.32 -1.35 -1.76
C PHE A 82 -2.42 -2.21 -2.35
N TYR A 83 -3.28 -2.77 -1.50
CA TYR A 83 -4.50 -3.47 -1.95
C TYR A 83 -5.69 -2.55 -2.20
N TYR A 84 -5.67 -1.33 -1.64
CA TYR A 84 -6.79 -0.41 -1.73
C TYR A 84 -6.32 1.03 -1.92
N THR A 85 -6.99 1.76 -2.80
CA THR A 85 -6.87 3.21 -2.94
C THR A 85 -8.25 3.85 -3.07
N LYS A 86 -8.34 5.15 -2.80
CA LYS A 86 -9.52 5.99 -3.03
C LYS A 86 -9.10 7.35 -3.57
N ASN A 87 -10.04 8.10 -4.15
CA ASN A 87 -9.77 9.38 -4.81
C ASN A 87 -8.66 9.26 -5.89
N THR A 88 -8.67 8.12 -6.57
CA THR A 88 -7.76 7.75 -7.66
C THR A 88 -8.60 7.32 -8.85
N PHE A 89 -8.05 7.48 -10.05
CA PHE A 89 -8.65 6.90 -11.25
C PHE A 89 -7.61 6.27 -12.16
N GLU A 90 -8.01 5.19 -12.81
CA GLU A 90 -7.25 4.48 -13.83
C GLU A 90 -7.28 5.26 -15.14
N TYR A 91 -6.11 5.44 -15.76
CA TYR A 91 -5.96 6.12 -17.04
C TYR A 91 -5.16 5.27 -18.04
N GLY A 92 -5.73 5.09 -19.23
CA GLY A 92 -5.14 4.34 -20.34
C GLY A 92 -5.54 2.87 -20.37
N GLU A 93 -5.27 2.23 -21.51
CA GLU A 93 -5.50 0.79 -21.69
C GLU A 93 -4.42 -0.02 -20.96
N PRO A 94 -4.78 -1.03 -20.15
CA PRO A 94 -3.80 -1.83 -19.43
C PRO A 94 -2.92 -2.68 -20.35
N THR A 95 -1.62 -2.66 -20.09
CA THR A 95 -0.60 -3.30 -20.92
C THR A 95 0.38 -4.13 -20.10
N GLU A 96 0.91 -5.19 -20.71
CA GLU A 96 2.03 -5.97 -20.16
C GLU A 96 3.39 -5.37 -20.55
N GLU A 97 3.40 -4.36 -21.42
CA GLU A 97 4.62 -3.74 -21.92
C GLU A 97 5.48 -3.23 -20.76
N HIS A 98 6.69 -3.78 -20.63
CA HIS A 98 7.64 -3.44 -19.58
C HIS A 98 7.08 -3.56 -18.16
N THR A 99 6.14 -4.47 -17.93
CA THR A 99 5.65 -4.76 -16.58
C THR A 99 6.79 -5.20 -15.66
N TRP A 100 6.78 -4.72 -14.42
CA TRP A 100 7.72 -5.15 -13.38
C TRP A 100 7.21 -6.37 -12.60
N PHE A 101 5.92 -6.67 -12.69
CA PHE A 101 5.30 -7.81 -12.05
C PHE A 101 4.80 -8.77 -13.12
N SER A 102 5.52 -9.89 -13.26
CA SER A 102 5.22 -10.90 -14.30
C SER A 102 3.79 -11.40 -14.17
N GLY A 103 3.08 -11.49 -15.30
CA GLY A 103 1.67 -11.90 -15.34
C GLY A 103 0.66 -10.78 -15.04
N TYR A 104 1.09 -9.56 -14.72
CA TYR A 104 0.21 -8.42 -14.53
C TYR A 104 0.28 -7.43 -15.69
N ARG A 105 -0.88 -6.90 -16.07
CA ARG A 105 -1.02 -5.69 -16.88
C ARG A 105 -1.05 -4.48 -15.97
N TRP A 106 -0.54 -3.35 -16.46
CA TRP A 106 -0.58 -2.09 -15.76
C TRP A 106 -1.18 -0.96 -16.59
N SER A 107 -1.79 -0.01 -15.91
CA SER A 107 -2.26 1.28 -16.42
C SER A 107 -1.83 2.39 -15.47
N PHE A 108 -1.90 3.64 -15.91
CA PHE A 108 -1.55 4.77 -15.06
C PHE A 108 -2.61 4.97 -13.98
N LEU A 109 -2.18 5.31 -12.77
CA LEU A 109 -3.03 5.70 -11.66
C LEU A 109 -2.82 7.17 -11.35
N LEU A 110 -3.88 7.96 -11.47
CA LEU A 110 -3.86 9.39 -11.27
C LEU A 110 -4.67 9.78 -10.03
N CYS A 111 -4.29 10.88 -9.39
CA CYS A 111 -5.11 11.50 -8.35
C CYS A 111 -6.38 12.08 -8.98
N GLU A 112 -7.55 11.74 -8.48
CA GLU A 112 -8.84 12.24 -8.99
C GLU A 112 -8.99 13.76 -8.80
N VAL A 113 -8.36 14.32 -7.76
CA VAL A 113 -8.50 15.74 -7.41
C VAL A 113 -7.54 16.63 -8.20
N CYS A 114 -6.25 16.27 -8.28
CA CYS A 114 -5.22 17.12 -8.90
C CYS A 114 -4.62 16.56 -10.18
N GLN A 115 -5.05 15.37 -10.62
CA GLN A 115 -4.56 14.67 -11.82
C GLN A 115 -3.07 14.34 -11.82
N SER A 116 -2.37 14.53 -10.69
CA SER A 116 -0.98 14.08 -10.54
C SER A 116 -0.90 12.58 -10.77
N HIS A 117 0.09 12.16 -11.57
CA HIS A 117 0.48 10.75 -11.66
C HIS A 117 0.98 10.27 -10.30
N LEU A 118 0.28 9.29 -9.73
CA LEU A 118 0.60 8.68 -8.43
C LEU A 118 1.35 7.37 -8.59
N GLY A 119 1.19 6.68 -9.72
CA GLY A 119 1.86 5.42 -10.03
C GLY A 119 1.00 4.56 -10.92
N TRP A 120 0.86 3.28 -10.60
CA TRP A 120 0.27 2.29 -11.50
C TRP A 120 -0.81 1.44 -10.83
N TYR A 121 -1.81 1.05 -11.60
CA TYR A 121 -2.74 -0.01 -11.22
C TYR A 121 -2.36 -1.29 -11.95
N TYR A 122 -2.06 -2.34 -11.21
CA TYR A 122 -1.71 -3.66 -11.72
C TYR A 122 -2.89 -4.60 -11.59
N ARG A 123 -3.19 -5.37 -12.64
CA ARG A 123 -4.27 -6.37 -12.63
C ARG A 123 -3.97 -7.58 -13.52
N ASN A 124 -4.45 -8.73 -13.10
CA ASN A 124 -4.50 -9.95 -13.90
C ASN A 124 -5.92 -10.57 -13.80
N SER A 125 -6.08 -11.86 -14.09
CA SER A 125 -7.39 -12.54 -14.01
C SER A 125 -7.88 -12.78 -12.58
N ASP A 126 -6.96 -12.85 -11.62
CA ASP A 126 -7.21 -13.40 -10.30
C ASP A 126 -7.14 -12.32 -9.20
N ASP A 127 -6.30 -11.31 -9.38
CA ASP A 127 -6.04 -10.26 -8.40
C ASP A 127 -5.63 -8.92 -9.05
N SER A 128 -5.58 -7.88 -8.22
CA SER A 128 -5.16 -6.53 -8.57
C SER A 128 -4.55 -5.79 -7.39
N PHE A 129 -3.64 -4.86 -7.66
CA PHE A 129 -3.03 -4.01 -6.65
C PHE A 129 -2.57 -2.67 -7.24
N PHE A 130 -2.17 -1.76 -6.37
CA PHE A 130 -1.71 -0.42 -6.74
C PHE A 130 -0.24 -0.25 -6.36
N GLY A 131 0.57 0.30 -7.26
CA GLY A 131 1.92 0.78 -6.95
C GLY A 131 1.92 2.30 -6.89
N LEU A 132 2.12 2.88 -5.70
CA LEU A 132 2.14 4.33 -5.48
C LEU A 132 3.59 4.82 -5.29
N VAL A 133 4.04 5.68 -6.20
CA VAL A 133 5.38 6.27 -6.18
C VAL A 133 5.60 7.03 -4.88
N ASP A 134 6.67 6.67 -4.18
CA ASP A 134 7.02 7.19 -2.85
C ASP A 134 7.02 8.73 -2.82
N GLU A 135 7.68 9.36 -3.79
CA GLU A 135 7.74 10.81 -3.94
C GLU A 135 6.39 11.49 -4.26
N LYS A 136 5.35 10.72 -4.61
CA LYS A 136 4.01 11.20 -4.97
C LYS A 136 2.99 11.04 -3.85
N ILE A 137 3.37 10.41 -2.75
CA ILE A 137 2.53 10.21 -1.58
C ILE A 137 3.22 10.70 -0.29
N LYS A 138 2.45 10.85 0.78
CA LYS A 138 2.96 11.14 2.14
C LYS A 138 2.21 10.31 3.16
N PHE A 139 2.94 9.74 4.10
CA PHE A 139 2.39 9.07 5.28
C PHE A 139 2.19 10.13 6.37
N THR A 140 0.94 10.47 6.67
CA THR A 140 0.62 11.51 7.67
C THR A 140 0.69 11.03 9.09
#